data_AF-A0A957MGD3-F1
#
_entry.id   AF-A0A957MGD3-F1
#
_cell.length_a   1.000
_cell.length_b   1.000
_cell.length_c   1.000
_cell.angle_alpha   90.00
_cell.angle_beta   90.00
_cell.angle_gamma   90.00
#
_symmetry.space_group_name_H-M   'P 1'
#
loop_
_entity.id
_entity.type
_entity.pdbx_description
1 polymer ?
#
loop_
_entity_poly.entity_id
_entity_poly.type
_entity_poly.pdbx_seq_one_letter_code
_entity_poly.pdbx_strand_id
1 'polypeptide(L)'
;MESMPVLLGRVRALLEGSAFVHEISRVESREFSSTQYFLKLRATLAGDNQLQVRLYVNGAHVDYAYQLFSDEPVIRWDNKEEYPALTTFPHHFHTADGQVVASELTGDPFADLPVVLSALEQFLAT
;
A
#
# COMPACT_ATOMS: atom_id res chain seq x y z
N MET A 1 -2.46 15.55 12.59
CA MET A 1 -2.94 14.76 11.43
C MET A 1 -2.46 15.46 10.18
N GLU A 2 -1.82 14.72 9.29
CA GLU A 2 -1.18 15.26 8.10
C GLU A 2 -2.23 15.59 7.02
N SER A 3 -2.05 16.66 6.27
CA SER A 3 -2.95 17.01 5.16
C SER A 3 -2.68 16.14 3.93
N MET A 4 -3.66 16.01 3.04
CA MET A 4 -3.53 15.18 1.83
C MET A 4 -2.28 15.53 0.99
N PRO A 5 -1.95 16.80 0.69
CA PRO A 5 -0.76 17.12 -0.10
C PRO A 5 0.56 16.70 0.57
N VAL A 6 0.64 16.81 1.90
CA VAL A 6 1.85 16.43 2.64
C VAL A 6 1.99 14.91 2.66
N LEU A 7 0.92 14.17 2.95
CA LEU A 7 0.95 12.70 2.90
C LEU A 7 1.32 12.21 1.50
N LEU A 8 0.71 12.78 0.46
CA LEU A 8 1.02 12.46 -0.94
C LEU A 8 2.50 12.69 -1.26
N GLY A 9 3.05 13.85 -0.87
CA GLY A 9 4.45 14.18 -1.10
C GLY A 9 5.40 13.20 -0.42
N ARG A 10 5.12 12.82 0.83
CA ARG A 10 5.95 11.88 1.58
C ARG A 10 5.84 10.44 1.07
N VAL A 11 4.65 9.96 0.75
CA VAL A 11 4.45 8.63 0.13
C VAL A 11 5.17 8.56 -1.21
N ARG A 12 5.03 9.59 -2.05
CA ARG A 12 5.77 9.68 -3.31
C ARG A 12 7.29 9.63 -3.07
N ALA A 13 7.81 10.43 -2.13
CA ALA A 13 9.24 10.45 -1.83
C ALA A 13 9.77 9.08 -1.35
N LEU A 14 8.98 8.32 -0.58
CA LEU A 14 9.36 6.95 -0.17
C LEU A 14 9.44 6.01 -1.38
N LEU A 15 8.46 6.09 -2.28
CA LEU A 15 8.46 5.27 -3.49
C LEU A 15 9.65 5.65 -4.40
N GLU A 16 9.90 6.95 -4.61
CA GLU A 16 11.03 7.46 -5.41
C GLU A 16 12.40 7.13 -4.82
N GLY A 17 12.47 6.94 -3.50
CA GLY A 17 13.70 6.52 -2.80
C GLY A 17 14.09 5.06 -3.05
N SER A 18 13.21 4.24 -3.62
CA SER A 18 13.50 2.84 -3.93
C SER A 18 14.01 2.70 -5.36
N ALA A 19 15.18 2.08 -5.52
CA ALA A 19 15.71 1.74 -6.85
C ALA A 19 14.81 0.76 -7.63
N PHE A 20 13.89 0.10 -6.92
CA PHE A 20 12.92 -0.85 -7.49
C PHE A 20 11.72 -0.18 -8.16
N VAL A 21 11.52 1.12 -7.93
CA VAL A 21 10.42 1.90 -8.50
C VAL A 21 10.95 2.74 -9.67
N HIS A 22 10.28 2.66 -10.83
CA HIS A 22 10.71 3.35 -12.04
C HIS A 22 9.89 4.58 -12.37
N GLU A 23 8.58 4.49 -12.21
CA GLU A 23 7.64 5.58 -12.49
C GLU A 23 6.54 5.57 -11.44
N ILE A 24 6.04 6.75 -11.08
CA ILE A 24 4.89 6.90 -10.19
C ILE A 24 3.87 7.82 -10.83
N SER A 25 2.65 7.31 -11.02
CA SER A 25 1.49 8.09 -11.45
C SER A 25 0.47 8.24 -10.31
N ARG A 26 -0.13 9.43 -10.23
CA ARG A 26 -1.30 9.65 -9.39
C ARG A 26 -2.51 9.19 -10.17
N VAL A 27 -3.12 8.10 -9.74
CA VAL A 27 -4.31 7.55 -10.39
C VAL A 27 -5.54 8.33 -9.96
N GLU A 28 -5.68 8.55 -8.65
CA GLU A 28 -6.83 9.23 -8.10
C GLU A 28 -6.48 9.88 -6.77
N SER A 29 -7.20 10.94 -6.47
CA SER A 29 -7.20 11.56 -5.16
C SER A 29 -8.49 12.33 -4.97
N ARG A 30 -8.99 12.36 -3.75
CA ARG A 30 -10.19 13.12 -3.43
C ARG A 30 -10.10 13.62 -2.01
N GLU A 31 -10.23 14.93 -1.84
CA GLU A 31 -10.29 15.55 -0.52
C GLU A 31 -11.76 15.80 -0.18
N PHE A 32 -12.22 15.28 0.96
CA PHE A 32 -13.58 15.51 1.47
C PHE A 32 -13.56 16.56 2.58
N SER A 33 -12.51 16.56 3.38
CA SER A 33 -12.14 17.61 4.33
C SER A 33 -10.63 17.60 4.55
N SER A 34 -10.12 18.55 5.32
CA SER A 34 -8.70 18.60 5.73
C SER A 34 -8.23 17.36 6.51
N THR A 35 -9.17 16.53 6.98
CA THR A 35 -8.94 15.35 7.82
C THR A 35 -9.46 14.05 7.22
N GLN A 36 -10.10 14.15 6.06
CA GLN A 36 -10.73 13.01 5.40
C GLN A 36 -10.48 13.09 3.90
N TYR A 37 -9.70 12.15 3.38
CA TYR A 37 -9.29 12.17 1.99
C TYR A 37 -8.87 10.78 1.52
N PHE A 38 -8.84 10.64 0.19
CA PHE A 38 -8.48 9.45 -0.53
C PHE A 38 -7.26 9.72 -1.40
N LEU A 39 -6.33 8.78 -1.44
CA LEU A 39 -5.16 8.77 -2.31
C LEU A 39 -5.02 7.40 -2.96
N LYS A 40 -4.77 7.40 -4.27
CA LYS A 40 -4.42 6.20 -5.03
C LYS A 40 -3.28 6.50 -6.00
N LEU A 41 -2.15 5.85 -5.76
CA LEU A 41 -0.95 5.93 -6.59
C LEU A 41 -0.71 4.59 -7.28
N ARG A 42 -0.05 4.65 -8.42
CA ARG A 42 0.49 3.49 -9.12
C ARG A 42 1.98 3.71 -9.33
N ALA A 43 2.78 2.78 -8.84
CA ALA A 43 4.21 2.72 -9.08
C ALA A 43 4.51 1.57 -10.04
N THR A 44 5.25 1.83 -11.11
CA THR A 44 5.78 0.80 -12.01
C THR A 44 7.04 0.23 -11.38
N LEU A 45 7.13 -1.10 -11.35
CA LEU A 45 8.26 -1.87 -10.82
C LEU A 45 9.03 -2.54 -11.98
N ALA A 46 9.99 -3.42 -11.68
CA ALA A 46 10.71 -4.18 -12.70
C ALA A 46 9.77 -5.09 -13.54
N GLY A 47 10.04 -5.16 -14.85
CA GLY A 47 9.19 -5.85 -15.82
C GLY A 47 7.88 -5.10 -16.06
N ASP A 48 6.78 -5.83 -16.24
CA ASP A 48 5.44 -5.28 -16.41
C ASP A 48 4.66 -5.15 -15.08
N ASN A 49 5.35 -5.30 -13.95
CA ASN A 49 4.74 -5.29 -12.62
C ASN A 49 4.42 -3.88 -12.12
N GLN A 50 3.36 -3.77 -11.32
CA GLN A 50 2.93 -2.50 -10.75
C GLN A 50 2.48 -2.65 -9.30
N LEU A 51 2.89 -1.72 -8.45
CA LEU A 51 2.37 -1.54 -7.10
C LEU A 51 1.26 -0.47 -7.09
N GLN A 52 0.05 -0.85 -6.67
CA GLN A 52 -0.98 0.10 -6.29
C GLN A 52 -0.88 0.43 -4.80
N VAL A 53 -0.76 1.72 -4.49
CA VAL A 53 -0.89 2.23 -3.12
C VAL A 53 -2.23 2.94 -2.99
N ARG A 54 -3.14 2.37 -2.21
CA ARG A 54 -4.45 2.97 -1.89
C ARG A 54 -4.48 3.34 -0.42
N LEU A 55 -4.76 4.61 -0.12
CA LEU A 55 -4.93 5.12 1.25
C LEU A 55 -6.25 5.88 1.33
N TYR A 56 -7.05 5.56 2.35
CA TYR A 56 -8.21 6.34 2.74
C TYR A 56 -8.03 6.76 4.19
N VAL A 57 -7.88 8.07 4.39
CA VAL A 57 -7.67 8.68 5.71
C VAL A 57 -9.00 9.26 6.18
N ASN A 58 -9.36 8.97 7.42
CA ASN A 58 -10.53 9.52 8.10
C ASN A 58 -10.20 9.79 9.57
N GLY A 59 -9.77 11.00 9.88
CA GLY A 59 -9.31 11.33 11.22
C GLY A 59 -8.05 10.53 11.57
N ALA A 60 -8.06 9.83 12.70
CA ALA A 60 -6.97 8.97 13.13
C ALA A 60 -6.96 7.59 12.43
N HIS A 61 -7.99 7.26 11.66
CA HIS A 61 -8.10 5.96 11.01
C HIS A 61 -7.55 6.01 9.59
N VAL A 62 -6.78 5.00 9.21
CA VAL A 62 -6.22 4.82 7.87
C VAL A 62 -6.60 3.44 7.37
N ASP A 63 -7.43 3.43 6.32
CA ASP A 63 -7.70 2.25 5.51
C ASP A 63 -6.65 2.18 4.39
N TYR A 64 -5.87 1.11 4.32
CA TYR A 64 -4.87 0.94 3.27
C TYR A 64 -5.10 -0.31 2.44
N ALA A 65 -4.58 -0.29 1.22
CA ALA A 65 -4.33 -1.48 0.42
C ALA A 65 -3.08 -1.28 -0.44
N TYR A 66 -2.12 -2.19 -0.31
CA TYR A 66 -0.92 -2.27 -1.13
C TYR A 66 -1.01 -3.53 -1.98
N GLN A 67 -1.21 -3.39 -3.29
CA GLN A 67 -1.50 -4.51 -4.19
C GLN A 67 -0.47 -4.57 -5.31
N LEU A 68 0.19 -5.71 -5.45
CA LEU A 68 0.98 -6.04 -6.63
C LEU A 68 0.06 -6.49 -7.76
N PHE A 69 0.35 -5.99 -8.96
CA PHE A 69 -0.22 -6.43 -10.22
C PHE A 69 0.90 -6.82 -11.18
N SER A 70 0.67 -7.88 -11.95
CA SER A 70 1.26 -8.05 -13.26
C SER A 70 0.19 -7.66 -14.29
N ASP A 71 -0.39 -8.64 -14.99
CA ASP A 71 -1.62 -8.50 -15.77
C ASP A 71 -2.88 -8.63 -14.89
N GLU A 72 -2.74 -9.32 -13.75
CA GLU A 72 -3.80 -9.57 -12.79
C GLU A 72 -3.31 -9.28 -11.35
N PRO A 73 -4.23 -9.16 -10.36
CA PRO A 73 -3.85 -8.99 -8.97
C PRO A 73 -3.07 -10.21 -8.46
N VAL A 74 -1.87 -10.00 -7.94
CA VAL A 74 -0.98 -11.11 -7.50
C VAL A 74 -0.99 -11.31 -5.99
N ILE A 75 -0.59 -10.28 -5.25
CA ILE A 75 -0.57 -10.29 -3.77
C ILE A 75 -1.02 -8.95 -3.22
N ARG A 76 -1.58 -8.94 -2.00
CA ARG A 76 -2.09 -7.72 -1.38
C ARG A 76 -1.90 -7.70 0.13
N TRP A 77 -1.48 -6.56 0.65
CA TRP A 77 -1.65 -6.21 2.06
C TRP A 77 -2.81 -5.24 2.22
N ASP A 78 -3.69 -5.48 3.18
CA ASP A 78 -4.74 -4.53 3.56
C ASP A 78 -5.14 -4.69 5.04
N ASN A 79 -6.01 -3.81 5.53
CA ASN A 79 -6.47 -3.80 6.92
C ASN A 79 -7.99 -3.82 7.06
N LYS A 80 -8.71 -4.46 6.15
CA LYS A 80 -10.15 -4.63 6.29
C LYS A 80 -10.49 -5.58 7.44
N GLU A 81 -11.55 -5.23 8.19
CA GLU A 81 -12.04 -5.93 9.38
C GLU A 81 -12.73 -7.27 9.07
N GLU A 82 -12.15 -8.07 8.17
CA GLU A 82 -12.75 -9.30 7.64
C GLU A 82 -12.27 -10.55 8.39
N TYR A 83 -11.06 -10.51 9.00
CA TYR A 83 -10.38 -11.69 9.56
C TYR A 83 -10.05 -11.56 11.06
N PRO A 84 -11.05 -11.50 11.96
CA PRO A 84 -10.85 -11.27 13.39
C PRO A 84 -10.06 -12.36 14.13
N ALA A 85 -9.86 -13.52 13.52
CA ALA A 85 -9.08 -14.61 14.11
C ALA A 85 -7.56 -14.46 13.92
N LEU A 86 -7.10 -13.54 13.05
CA LEU A 86 -5.68 -13.30 12.86
C LEU A 86 -5.08 -12.56 14.05
N THR A 87 -3.86 -12.94 14.44
CA THR A 87 -3.15 -12.32 15.57
C THR A 87 -2.84 -10.83 15.36
N THR A 88 -2.79 -10.39 14.10
CA THR A 88 -2.50 -9.01 13.69
C THR A 88 -3.74 -8.25 13.26
N PHE A 89 -4.96 -8.72 13.62
CA PHE A 89 -6.21 -8.07 13.21
C PHE A 89 -6.18 -6.55 13.48
N PRO A 90 -6.55 -5.70 12.49
CA PRO A 90 -7.18 -6.06 11.21
C PRO A 90 -6.20 -6.29 10.04
N HIS A 91 -4.89 -6.20 10.28
CA HIS A 91 -3.86 -6.27 9.26
C HIS A 91 -3.65 -7.68 8.76
N HIS A 92 -3.71 -7.86 7.44
CA HIS A 92 -3.54 -9.16 6.82
C HIS A 92 -2.92 -9.07 5.42
N PHE A 93 -2.44 -10.22 4.95
CA PHE A 93 -1.79 -10.40 3.66
C PHE A 93 -2.48 -11.51 2.87
N HIS A 94 -2.87 -11.18 1.63
CA HIS A 94 -3.37 -12.11 0.62
C HIS A 94 -2.19 -12.59 -0.21
N THR A 95 -1.90 -13.88 -0.12
CA THR A 95 -0.78 -14.54 -0.80
C THR A 95 -1.15 -14.93 -2.24
N ALA A 96 -0.16 -15.24 -3.07
CA ALA A 96 -0.36 -15.56 -4.49
C ALA A 96 -1.17 -16.85 -4.73
N ASP A 97 -1.18 -17.76 -3.75
CA ASP A 97 -1.99 -18.99 -3.73
C ASP A 97 -3.38 -18.77 -3.10
N GLY A 98 -3.75 -17.53 -2.81
CA GLY A 98 -5.09 -17.16 -2.33
C GLY A 98 -5.33 -17.40 -0.84
N GLN A 99 -4.29 -17.65 -0.05
CA GLN A 99 -4.41 -17.70 1.41
C GLN A 99 -4.44 -16.30 2.01
N VAL A 100 -5.05 -16.19 3.19
CA VAL A 100 -5.04 -14.98 4.00
C VAL A 100 -4.30 -15.26 5.30
N VAL A 101 -3.22 -14.53 5.51
CA VAL A 101 -2.33 -14.70 6.66
C VAL A 101 -2.13 -13.39 7.43
N ALA A 102 -1.63 -13.49 8.65
CA ALA A 102 -1.27 -12.34 9.47
C ALA A 102 -0.21 -11.48 8.76
N SER A 103 -0.29 -10.16 8.97
CA SER A 103 0.65 -9.19 8.42
C SER A 103 1.24 -8.33 9.51
N GLU A 104 2.54 -8.08 9.44
CA GLU A 104 3.26 -7.21 10.37
C GLU A 104 3.02 -5.70 10.11
N LEU A 105 2.26 -5.36 9.08
CA LEU A 105 1.91 -3.96 8.80
C LEU A 105 1.03 -3.38 9.90
N THR A 106 1.12 -2.06 10.08
CA THR A 106 0.55 -1.35 11.22
C THR A 106 -0.49 -0.31 10.85
N GLY A 107 -0.62 0.00 9.56
CA GLY A 107 -1.45 1.09 9.05
C GLY A 107 -0.76 2.46 9.03
N ASP A 108 0.51 2.54 9.40
CA ASP A 108 1.35 3.72 9.15
C ASP A 108 2.06 3.56 7.79
N PRO A 109 1.67 4.31 6.74
CA PRO A 109 2.29 4.18 5.42
C PRO A 109 3.80 4.42 5.41
N PHE A 110 4.34 5.17 6.39
CA PHE A 110 5.76 5.47 6.46
C PHE A 110 6.58 4.33 7.05
N ALA A 111 5.99 3.52 7.92
CA ALA A 111 6.59 2.29 8.41
C ALA A 111 6.32 1.12 7.46
N ASP A 112 5.13 1.08 6.87
CA ASP A 112 4.64 -0.07 6.11
C ASP A 112 5.22 -0.13 4.69
N LEU A 113 5.33 0.99 3.97
CA LEU A 113 5.80 0.98 2.58
C LEU A 113 7.24 0.44 2.41
N PRO A 114 8.22 0.77 3.28
CA PRO A 114 9.54 0.13 3.22
C PRO A 114 9.48 -1.40 3.34
N VAL A 115 8.63 -1.93 4.23
CA VAL A 115 8.42 -3.38 4.40
C VAL A 115 7.81 -3.98 3.14
N VAL A 116 6.78 -3.34 2.59
CA VAL A 116 6.13 -3.77 1.35
C VAL A 116 7.11 -3.78 0.18
N LEU A 117 7.87 -2.71 -0.02
CA LEU A 117 8.83 -2.61 -1.12
C LEU A 117 9.91 -3.69 -1.03
N SER A 118 10.44 -3.96 0.16
CA SER A 118 11.42 -5.03 0.37
C SER A 118 10.81 -6.42 0.09
N ALA A 119 9.58 -6.66 0.54
CA ALA A 119 8.88 -7.92 0.29
C ALA A 119 8.61 -8.12 -1.22
N LEU A 120 8.24 -7.06 -1.94
CA LEU A 120 8.01 -7.11 -3.38
C LEU A 120 9.29 -7.35 -4.18
N GLU A 121 10.39 -6.70 -3.79
CA GLU A 121 11.69 -6.92 -4.42
C GLU A 121 12.14 -8.38 -4.27
N GLN A 122 11.98 -8.96 -3.08
CA GLN A 122 12.28 -10.38 -2.84
C GLN A 122 11.35 -11.30 -3.62
N PHE A 123 10.05 -11.01 -3.65
CA PHE A 123 9.04 -11.80 -4.34
C PHE A 123 9.22 -11.83 -5.86
N LEU A 124 9.70 -10.74 -6.46
CA LEU A 124 9.91 -10.62 -7.91
C LEU A 124 11.32 -11.06 -8.37
N ALA A 125 12.22 -11.35 -7.42
CA ALA A 125 13.55 -11.88 -7.72
C ALA A 125 13.58 -13.42 -7.90
N THR A 126 12.49 -14.11 -7.56
CA THR A 126 12.30 -15.56 -7.74
C THR A 126 11.64 -15.92 -9.05
#